data_AF-G9F9Q7-F1
#
_entry.id   AF-G9F9Q7-F1
#
_cell.length_a   1.000
_cell.length_b   1.000
_cell.length_c   1.000
_cell.angle_alpha   90.00
_cell.angle_beta   90.00
_cell.angle_gamma   90.00
#
_symmetry.space_group_name_H-M   'P 1'
#
loop_
_entity.id
_entity.type
_entity.pdbx_description
1 polymer ?
#
loop_
_entity_poly.entity_id
_entity_poly.type
_entity_poly.pdbx_seq_one_letter_code
_entity_poly.pdbx_strand_id
1 'polypeptide(L)'
;TKIYNRFVELSKGCDMIIGYIANDRMFVVLDRFFNGEITDLALIHSLSALNLGKQYAALTEKACKKIKIIEEQEISEYDRDKLKRLSEVNRSEGIAKAEEICRKYRREGQFFDEILKAGE
;
A
#
# COMPACT_ATOMS: atom_id res chain seq x y z
N THR A 1 -23.01 2.93 -3.80
CA THR A 1 -23.30 3.16 -2.37
C THR A 1 -22.83 4.55 -1.96
N LYS A 2 -23.27 5.10 -0.82
CA LYS A 2 -22.85 6.44 -0.34
C LYS A 2 -21.32 6.60 -0.27
N ILE A 3 -20.63 5.55 0.17
CA ILE A 3 -19.16 5.50 0.22
C ILE A 3 -18.55 5.63 -1.18
N TYR A 4 -19.02 4.83 -2.15
CA TYR A 4 -18.52 4.90 -3.52
C TYR A 4 -18.73 6.29 -4.13
N ASN A 5 -19.93 6.86 -3.95
CA ASN A 5 -20.24 8.20 -4.47
C ASN A 5 -19.31 9.25 -3.85
N ARG A 6 -19.02 9.17 -2.55
CA ARG A 6 -18.05 10.07 -1.89
C ARG A 6 -16.68 10.03 -2.57
N PHE A 7 -16.15 8.84 -2.89
CA PHE A 7 -14.85 8.72 -3.57
C PHE A 7 -14.89 9.21 -5.02
N VAL A 8 -16.00 9.01 -5.73
CA VAL A 8 -16.20 9.57 -7.08
C VAL A 8 -16.25 11.09 -7.04
N GLU A 9 -16.92 11.68 -6.05
CA GLU A 9 -16.92 13.14 -5.89
C GLU A 9 -15.52 13.70 -5.59
N LEU A 10 -14.69 12.97 -4.83
CA LEU A 10 -13.31 13.41 -4.51
C LEU A 10 -12.40 13.53 -5.74
N SER A 11 -12.66 12.79 -6.81
CA SER A 11 -11.87 12.90 -8.05
C SER A 11 -12.41 13.94 -9.02
N LYS A 12 -13.62 14.50 -8.79
CA LYS A 12 -14.19 15.50 -9.69
C LYS A 12 -13.39 16.79 -9.66
N GLY A 13 -13.08 17.30 -10.85
CA GLY A 13 -12.29 18.53 -11.01
C GLY A 13 -10.79 18.35 -10.79
N CYS A 14 -10.32 17.13 -10.50
CA CYS A 14 -8.89 16.85 -10.40
C CYS A 14 -8.30 16.48 -11.77
N ASP A 15 -7.10 17.00 -12.04
CA ASP A 15 -6.32 16.64 -13.23
C ASP A 15 -5.56 15.30 -13.03
N MET A 16 -5.26 14.94 -11.78
CA MET A 16 -4.45 13.77 -11.41
C MET A 16 -4.88 13.21 -10.05
N ILE A 17 -4.84 11.89 -9.89
CA ILE A 17 -4.98 11.18 -8.62
C ILE A 17 -3.62 10.65 -8.19
N ILE A 18 -3.29 10.79 -6.91
CA ILE A 18 -2.09 10.21 -6.29
C ILE A 18 -2.54 9.22 -5.23
N GLY A 19 -2.09 7.97 -5.34
CA GLY A 19 -2.36 6.92 -4.38
C GLY A 19 -1.07 6.24 -3.93
N TYR A 20 -1.08 5.61 -2.76
CA TYR A 20 -0.01 4.68 -2.40
C TYR A 20 -0.20 3.37 -3.15
N ILE A 21 0.90 2.75 -3.58
CA ILE A 21 0.87 1.43 -4.20
C ILE A 21 0.43 0.42 -3.16
N ALA A 22 -0.64 -0.32 -3.45
CA ALA A 22 -0.94 -1.53 -2.72
C ALA A 22 0.01 -2.63 -3.20
N ASN A 23 0.75 -3.23 -2.27
CA ASN A 23 1.54 -4.44 -2.55
C ASN A 23 0.91 -5.64 -1.83
N ASP A 24 1.26 -6.86 -2.25
CA ASP A 24 0.74 -8.10 -1.61
C ASP A 24 0.97 -8.13 -0.09
N ARG A 25 1.97 -7.40 0.41
CA ARG A 25 2.29 -7.33 1.85
C ARG A 25 1.28 -6.50 2.63
N MET A 26 0.78 -5.41 2.04
CA MET A 26 -0.31 -4.62 2.61
C MET A 26 -1.56 -5.50 2.81
N PHE A 27 -1.86 -6.38 1.85
CA PHE A 27 -2.97 -7.32 1.97
C PHE A 27 -2.77 -8.29 3.15
N VAL A 28 -1.58 -8.88 3.30
CA VAL A 28 -1.31 -9.79 4.43
C VAL A 28 -1.47 -9.10 5.78
N VAL A 29 -0.90 -7.90 5.96
CA VAL A 29 -0.99 -7.19 7.25
C VAL A 29 -2.42 -6.74 7.54
N LEU A 30 -3.17 -6.30 6.52
CA LEU A 30 -4.59 -5.96 6.67
C LEU A 30 -5.43 -7.19 7.04
N ASP A 31 -5.20 -8.33 6.39
CA ASP A 31 -5.91 -9.58 6.70
C ASP A 31 -5.69 -10.01 8.16
N ARG A 32 -4.44 -9.95 8.64
CA ARG A 32 -4.12 -10.18 10.06
C ARG A 32 -4.84 -9.22 11.00
N PHE A 33 -4.99 -7.95 10.62
CA PHE A 33 -5.73 -6.97 11.42
C PHE A 33 -7.22 -7.31 11.48
N PHE A 34 -7.84 -7.61 10.33
CA PHE A 34 -9.26 -7.99 10.28
C PHE A 34 -9.56 -9.29 11.02
N ASN A 35 -8.62 -10.23 11.05
CA ASN A 35 -8.71 -11.47 11.82
C ASN A 35 -8.43 -11.29 13.32
N GLY A 36 -8.08 -10.08 13.78
CA GLY A 36 -7.79 -9.79 15.19
C GLY A 36 -6.42 -10.31 15.66
N GLU A 37 -5.50 -10.60 14.75
CA GLU A 37 -4.15 -11.07 15.10
C GLU A 37 -3.21 -9.93 15.50
N ILE A 38 -3.48 -8.72 15.01
CA ILE A 38 -2.71 -7.50 15.29
C ILE A 38 -3.64 -6.33 15.62
N THR A 39 -3.11 -5.32 16.31
CA THR A 39 -3.81 -4.08 16.64
C THR A 39 -3.69 -3.03 15.54
N ASP A 40 -4.49 -1.98 15.62
CA ASP A 40 -4.46 -0.82 14.75
C ASP A 40 -3.09 -0.12 14.75
N LEU A 41 -2.43 -0.04 15.91
CA LEU A 41 -1.10 0.57 16.03
C LEU A 41 -0.03 -0.28 15.33
N ALA A 42 -0.07 -1.60 15.52
CA ALA A 42 0.79 -2.53 14.81
C ALA A 42 0.56 -2.47 13.29
N LEU A 43 -0.69 -2.31 12.84
CA LEU A 43 -1.04 -2.08 11.44
C LEU A 43 -0.42 -0.78 10.90
N ILE A 44 -0.62 0.35 11.57
CA ILE A 44 -0.10 1.66 11.13
C ILE A 44 1.41 1.65 11.00
N HIS A 45 2.12 1.11 12.00
CA HIS A 45 3.58 1.02 11.96
C HIS A 45 4.06 0.06 10.87
N SER A 46 3.37 -1.07 10.67
CA SER A 46 3.70 -2.03 9.61
C SER A 46 3.52 -1.39 8.23
N LEU A 47 2.41 -0.71 7.98
CA LEU A 47 2.16 0.00 6.72
C LEU A 47 3.16 1.14 6.49
N SER A 48 3.54 1.87 7.54
CA SER A 48 4.54 2.95 7.44
C SER A 48 5.93 2.42 7.08
N ALA A 49 6.31 1.26 7.61
CA ALA A 49 7.59 0.63 7.33
C ALA A 49 7.68 -0.01 5.93
N LEU A 50 6.53 -0.30 5.30
CA LEU A 50 6.49 -0.91 3.97
C LEU A 50 6.92 0.03 2.83
N ASN A 51 7.23 1.32 3.14
CA ASN A 51 7.71 2.34 2.21
C ASN A 51 7.04 2.26 0.83
N LEU A 52 5.70 2.29 0.84
CA LEU A 52 4.90 2.12 -0.36
C LEU A 52 5.19 3.28 -1.32
N GLY A 53 5.57 2.94 -2.55
CA GLY A 53 5.70 3.94 -3.61
C GLY A 53 4.37 4.65 -3.87
N LYS A 54 4.41 5.78 -4.58
CA LYS A 54 3.20 6.48 -5.02
C LYS A 54 2.90 6.13 -6.47
N GLN A 55 1.64 5.85 -6.75
CA GLN A 55 1.07 5.77 -8.09
C GLN A 55 0.38 7.08 -8.44
N TYR A 56 0.51 7.45 -9.71
CA TYR A 56 -0.07 8.67 -10.26
C TYR A 56 -0.95 8.29 -11.44
N ALA A 57 -2.21 8.71 -11.43
CA ALA A 57 -3.15 8.51 -12.52
C ALA A 57 -3.59 9.87 -13.06
N ALA A 58 -3.22 10.17 -14.30
CA ALA A 58 -3.71 11.37 -15.00
C ALA A 58 -5.14 11.13 -15.49
N LEU A 59 -6.05 12.04 -15.14
CA LEU A 59 -7.48 11.92 -15.48
C LEU A 59 -7.86 12.74 -16.71
N THR A 60 -7.20 13.88 -16.91
CA THR A 60 -7.54 14.83 -17.97
C THR A 60 -6.52 14.82 -19.09
N GLU A 61 -6.97 15.17 -20.31
CA GLU A 61 -6.09 15.32 -21.47
C GLU A 61 -4.98 16.36 -21.22
N LYS A 62 -5.29 17.42 -20.45
CA LYS A 62 -4.32 18.42 -20.00
C LYS A 62 -3.19 17.79 -19.18
N ALA A 63 -3.51 16.90 -18.25
CA ALA A 63 -2.52 16.18 -17.44
C ALA A 63 -1.69 15.23 -18.31
N CYS A 64 -2.34 14.44 -19.18
CA CYS A 64 -1.66 13.52 -20.08
C CYS A 64 -0.67 14.24 -21.00
N LYS A 65 -1.03 15.42 -21.54
CA LYS A 65 -0.14 16.24 -22.40
C LYS A 65 1.10 16.78 -21.66
N LYS A 66 1.12 16.78 -20.34
CA LYS A 66 2.26 17.22 -19.53
C LYS A 66 3.20 16.07 -19.17
N ILE A 67 2.79 14.81 -19.36
CA ILE A 67 3.64 13.64 -19.13
C ILE A 67 4.66 13.55 -20.27
N LYS A 68 5.93 13.36 -19.90
CA LYS A 68 7.02 13.16 -20.85
C LYS A 68 7.82 11.95 -20.43
N ILE A 69 8.16 11.11 -21.39
CA ILE A 69 9.09 10.01 -21.20
C ILE A 69 10.50 10.62 -21.13
N ILE A 70 11.21 10.37 -20.04
CA ILE A 70 12.57 10.87 -19.82
C ILE A 70 13.60 9.87 -20.35
N GLU A 71 13.30 8.58 -20.20
CA GLU A 71 14.19 7.49 -20.53
C GLU A 71 13.36 6.26 -20.90
N GLU A 72 13.80 5.51 -21.89
CA GLU A 72 13.27 4.19 -22.26
C GLU A 72 14.41 3.19 -22.15
N GLN A 73 14.17 2.07 -21.47
CA GLN A 73 15.16 1.01 -21.29
C GLN A 73 14.53 -0.33 -21.64
N GLU A 74 15.22 -1.10 -22.47
CA GLU A 74 14.83 -2.47 -22.76
C GLU A 74 15.25 -3.39 -21.62
N ILE A 75 14.32 -4.25 -21.17
CA ILE A 75 14.58 -5.25 -20.13
C ILE A 75 14.97 -6.55 -20.81
N SER A 76 16.25 -6.92 -20.73
CA SER A 76 16.75 -8.20 -21.23
C SER A 76 16.23 -9.38 -20.37
N GLU A 77 16.35 -10.61 -20.85
CA GLU A 77 16.04 -11.80 -20.05
C GLU A 77 16.90 -11.89 -18.78
N TYR A 78 18.17 -11.49 -18.88
CA TYR A 78 19.08 -11.41 -17.73
C TYR A 78 18.58 -10.39 -16.69
N ASP A 79 18.17 -9.21 -17.13
CA ASP A 79 17.64 -8.17 -16.23
C ASP A 79 16.34 -8.64 -15.58
N ARG A 80 15.47 -9.31 -16.34
CA ARG A 80 14.22 -9.88 -15.82
C ARG A 80 14.51 -10.87 -14.69
N ASP A 81 15.45 -11.80 -14.88
CA ASP A 81 15.77 -12.80 -13.86
C ASP A 81 16.46 -12.17 -12.64
N LYS A 82 17.33 -11.18 -12.85
CA LYS A 82 17.91 -10.39 -11.76
C LYS A 82 16.84 -9.66 -10.95
N LEU A 83 15.90 -9.00 -11.62
CA LEU A 83 14.79 -8.26 -10.98
C LEU A 83 13.84 -9.20 -10.22
N LYS A 84 13.57 -10.40 -10.73
CA LYS A 84 12.81 -11.43 -10.00
C LYS A 84 13.50 -11.82 -8.69
N ARG A 85 14.79 -12.14 -8.74
CA ARG A 85 15.56 -12.50 -7.52
C ARG A 85 15.57 -11.36 -6.51
N LEU A 86 15.80 -10.13 -6.98
CA LEU A 86 15.72 -8.93 -6.14
C LEU A 86 14.33 -8.76 -5.50
N SER A 87 13.26 -9.01 -6.26
CA SER A 87 11.89 -8.96 -5.74
C SER A 87 11.65 -9.97 -4.62
N GLU A 88 12.15 -11.20 -4.77
CA GLU A 88 12.04 -12.25 -3.76
C GLU A 88 12.80 -11.90 -2.47
N VAL A 89 14.03 -11.39 -2.59
CA VAL A 89 14.82 -10.92 -1.44
C VAL A 89 14.14 -9.74 -0.74
N ASN A 90 13.68 -8.76 -1.51
CA ASN A 90 12.92 -7.64 -0.95
C ASN A 90 11.65 -8.14 -0.23
N ARG A 91 11.05 -9.23 -0.70
CA ARG A 91 9.86 -9.86 -0.10
C ARG A 91 10.19 -10.50 1.24
N SER A 92 11.25 -11.29 1.34
CA SER A 92 11.64 -11.89 2.61
C SER A 92 12.02 -10.83 3.65
N GLU A 93 12.79 -9.80 3.26
CA GLU A 93 13.14 -8.70 4.16
C GLU A 93 11.93 -7.90 4.65
N GLY A 94 10.96 -7.65 3.77
CA GLY A 94 9.74 -6.96 4.13
C GLY A 94 8.88 -7.74 5.11
N ILE A 95 8.79 -9.06 4.95
CA ILE A 95 8.07 -9.94 5.88
C ILE A 95 8.76 -9.91 7.25
N ALA A 96 10.08 -10.05 7.29
CA ALA A 96 10.83 -10.01 8.55
C ALA A 96 10.63 -8.68 9.31
N LYS A 97 10.67 -7.54 8.61
CA LYS A 97 10.40 -6.22 9.19
C LYS A 97 8.97 -6.10 9.71
N ALA A 98 7.98 -6.57 8.95
CA ALA A 98 6.58 -6.54 9.39
C ALA A 98 6.37 -7.40 10.64
N GLU A 99 6.98 -8.60 10.70
CA GLU A 99 6.92 -9.47 11.88
C GLU A 99 7.58 -8.84 13.11
N GLU A 100 8.73 -8.18 12.93
CA GLU A 100 9.40 -7.46 14.01
C GLU A 100 8.51 -6.35 14.58
N ILE A 101 7.88 -5.55 13.71
CA ILE A 101 6.95 -4.49 14.11
C ILE A 101 5.73 -5.06 14.82
N CYS A 102 5.13 -6.14 14.28
CA CYS A 102 4.00 -6.80 14.93
C CYS A 102 4.35 -7.32 16.33
N ARG A 103 5.58 -7.81 16.54
CA ARG A 103 6.04 -8.23 17.88
C ARG A 103 6.24 -7.04 18.81
N LYS A 104 6.79 -5.93 18.31
CA LYS A 104 7.06 -4.73 19.11
C LYS A 104 5.77 -4.09 19.63
N TYR A 105 4.74 -4.01 18.80
CA TYR A 105 3.47 -3.35 19.12
C TYR A 105 2.33 -4.31 19.50
N ARG A 106 2.66 -5.57 19.82
CA ARG A 106 1.67 -6.68 19.96
C ARG A 106 0.55 -6.45 20.97
N ARG A 107 0.77 -5.57 21.96
CA ARG A 107 -0.17 -5.30 23.06
C ARG A 107 -0.50 -3.82 23.18
N GLU A 108 -0.24 -3.05 22.13
CA GLU A 108 -0.49 -1.61 22.09
C GLU A 108 -1.56 -1.32 21.03
N GLY A 109 -2.52 -0.46 21.37
CA GLY A 109 -3.64 -0.14 20.48
C GLY A 109 -4.86 -1.04 20.73
N GLN A 110 -5.75 -1.07 19.73
CA GLN A 110 -7.02 -1.79 19.76
C GLN A 110 -7.12 -2.79 18.63
N PHE A 111 -7.80 -3.92 18.89
CA PHE A 111 -8.14 -4.88 17.86
C PHE A 111 -9.31 -4.39 17.00
N PHE A 112 -9.46 -5.00 15.82
CA PHE A 112 -10.50 -4.59 14.88
C PHE A 112 -11.91 -4.68 15.46
N ASP A 113 -12.22 -5.73 16.23
CA ASP A 113 -13.54 -5.91 16.85
C ASP A 113 -13.80 -4.90 17.98
N GLU A 114 -12.76 -4.49 18.71
CA GLU A 114 -12.84 -3.44 19.74
C GLU A 114 -13.18 -2.09 19.11
N ILE A 115 -12.54 -1.75 17.99
CA ILE A 115 -12.83 -0.52 17.23
C ILE A 115 -14.26 -0.52 16.70
N LEU A 116 -14.74 -1.66 16.18
CA LEU A 116 -16.11 -1.77 15.68
C LEU A 116 -17.14 -1.55 16.79
N LYS A 117 -16.94 -2.16 17.97
CA LYS A 117 -17.83 -1.97 19.13
C LYS A 117 -17.85 -0.53 19.64
N ALA A 118 -16.73 0.18 19.58
CA ALA A 118 -16.66 1.59 19.99
C ALA A 118 -17.33 2.56 19.00
N GLY A 119 -17.55 2.12 17.75
CA GLY A 119 -18.20 2.91 16.69
C GLY A 119 -19.70 2.69 16.55
N GLU A 120 -20.26 1.73 17.29
CA GLU A 120 -21.71 1.53 17.48
C GLU A 120 -22.27 2.51 18.52
#